data_AF-A0AAV2R0D5-F1
#
_entry.id   AF-A0AAV2R0D5-F1
#
_cell.length_a   1.000
_cell.length_b   1.000
_cell.length_c   1.000
_cell.angle_alpha   90.00
_cell.angle_beta   90.00
_cell.angle_gamma   90.00
#
_symmetry.space_group_name_H-M   'P 1'
#
loop_
_entity.id
_entity.type
_entity.pdbx_description
1 polymer ?
#
loop_
_entity_poly.entity_id
_entity_poly.type
_entity_poly.pdbx_seq_one_letter_code
_entity_poly.pdbx_strand_id
1 'polypeptide(L)'
;GQKYLICCDSLSALQAIKTGSCNYLVHQILEKINNSPKEIHLEWVPSHLNLPGNNLADELAQNALNLDIIENLPLDYSDYKINIKKQIHLKWQRQWDETNEGPNETNLYKIKPVLKNWPSSNRKNRQEEVILTRLRLDTNLLNRKHKFTGDNFPLCQTCQTRLTSNHILIECP
;
A
#
# COMPACT_ATOMS: atom_id res chain seq x y z
N GLY A 1 -30.47 -18.90 -34.47
CA GLY A 1 -29.04 -19.20 -34.20
C GLY A 1 -28.92 -19.97 -32.91
N GLN A 2 -27.83 -20.71 -32.73
CA GLN A 2 -27.56 -21.43 -31.48
C GLN A 2 -27.29 -20.41 -30.35
N LYS A 3 -27.95 -20.60 -29.20
CA LYS A 3 -27.82 -19.74 -28.02
C LYS A 3 -26.91 -20.40 -26.99
N TYR A 4 -26.02 -19.64 -26.39
CA TYR A 4 -25.10 -20.10 -25.35
C TYR A 4 -25.25 -19.24 -24.11
N LEU A 5 -25.25 -19.90 -22.95
CA LEU A 5 -25.19 -19.28 -21.64
C LEU A 5 -23.80 -19.56 -21.06
N ILE A 6 -23.08 -18.51 -20.67
CA ILE A 6 -21.80 -18.61 -19.96
C ILE A 6 -22.05 -18.14 -18.53
N CYS A 7 -21.86 -19.05 -17.57
CA CYS A 7 -21.94 -18.74 -16.15
C CYS A 7 -20.57 -18.31 -15.64
N CYS A 8 -20.51 -17.25 -14.84
CA CYS A 8 -19.27 -16.74 -14.23
C CYS A 8 -19.54 -16.34 -12.77
N ASP A 9 -18.65 -16.71 -11.87
CA ASP A 9 -18.78 -16.36 -10.45
C ASP A 9 -18.13 -15.02 -10.07
N SER A 10 -17.30 -14.48 -10.97
CA SER A 10 -16.72 -13.14 -10.84
C SER A 10 -17.72 -12.05 -11.23
N LEU A 11 -18.49 -11.57 -10.24
CA LEU A 11 -19.40 -10.45 -10.42
C LEU A 11 -18.67 -9.19 -10.95
N SER A 12 -17.45 -8.94 -10.48
CA SER A 12 -16.64 -7.81 -10.92
C SER A 12 -16.25 -7.89 -12.40
N ALA A 13 -15.93 -9.08 -12.91
CA ALA A 13 -15.64 -9.29 -14.33
C ALA A 13 -16.89 -9.02 -15.19
N LEU A 14 -18.04 -9.57 -14.80
CA LEU A 14 -19.31 -9.34 -15.49
C LEU A 14 -19.71 -7.86 -15.50
N GLN A 15 -19.53 -7.18 -14.37
CA GLN A 15 -19.74 -5.73 -14.28
C GLN A 15 -18.78 -4.97 -15.21
N ALA A 16 -17.50 -5.31 -15.23
CA ALA A 16 -16.51 -4.66 -16.09
C ALA A 16 -16.84 -4.81 -17.58
N ILE A 17 -17.30 -6.00 -18.00
CA ILE A 17 -17.78 -6.26 -19.36
C ILE A 17 -19.03 -5.44 -19.65
N LYS A 18 -20.01 -5.45 -18.75
CA LYS A 18 -21.28 -4.71 -18.89
C LYS A 18 -21.06 -3.20 -18.99
N THR A 19 -20.13 -2.64 -18.22
CA THR A 19 -19.83 -1.20 -18.21
C THR A 19 -18.82 -0.77 -19.26
N GLY A 20 -18.14 -1.71 -19.94
CA GLY A 20 -17.08 -1.40 -20.91
C GLY A 20 -15.83 -0.79 -20.26
N SER A 21 -15.28 -1.45 -19.24
CA SER A 21 -14.02 -1.04 -18.61
C SER A 21 -12.90 -0.85 -19.63
N CYS A 22 -11.99 0.11 -19.40
CA CYS A 22 -10.83 0.38 -20.26
C CYS A 22 -9.74 -0.72 -20.25
N ASN A 23 -9.96 -1.82 -19.51
CA ASN A 23 -9.04 -2.95 -19.48
C ASN A 23 -9.03 -3.65 -20.85
N TYR A 24 -7.84 -3.89 -21.40
CA TYR A 24 -7.70 -4.47 -22.74
C TYR A 24 -8.33 -5.88 -22.87
N LEU A 25 -8.36 -6.67 -21.79
CA LEU A 25 -9.02 -7.98 -21.78
C LEU A 25 -10.53 -7.85 -21.95
N VAL A 26 -11.15 -6.83 -21.36
CA VAL A 26 -12.58 -6.56 -21.53
C VAL A 26 -12.89 -6.25 -22.98
N HIS A 27 -12.05 -5.43 -23.64
CA HIS A 27 -12.19 -5.15 -25.07
C HIS A 27 -12.05 -6.42 -25.92
N GLN A 28 -11.06 -7.28 -25.66
CA GLN A 28 -10.90 -8.55 -26.38
C GLN A 28 -12.09 -9.50 -26.17
N ILE A 29 -12.64 -9.57 -24.95
CA ILE A 29 -13.83 -10.39 -24.66
C ILE A 29 -15.04 -9.86 -25.42
N LEU A 30 -15.29 -8.55 -25.38
CA LEU A 30 -16.41 -7.92 -26.09
C LEU A 30 -16.29 -8.10 -27.60
N GLU A 31 -15.10 -7.97 -28.17
CA GLU A 31 -14.84 -8.23 -29.58
C GLU A 31 -15.18 -9.68 -29.96
N LYS A 32 -14.72 -10.65 -29.16
CA LYS A 32 -15.05 -12.08 -29.36
C LYS A 32 -16.55 -12.37 -29.26
N ILE A 33 -17.25 -11.72 -28.33
CA ILE A 33 -18.70 -11.87 -28.17
C ILE A 33 -19.43 -11.26 -29.37
N ASN A 34 -19.08 -10.04 -29.78
CA ASN A 34 -19.76 -9.32 -30.86
C ASN A 34 -19.51 -9.92 -32.25
N ASN A 35 -18.32 -10.48 -32.48
CA ASN A 35 -17.97 -11.14 -33.74
C ASN A 35 -18.46 -12.60 -33.82
N SER A 36 -19.04 -13.12 -32.75
CA SER A 36 -19.58 -14.48 -32.74
C SER A 36 -20.89 -14.55 -33.52
N PRO A 37 -21.09 -15.54 -34.42
CA PRO A 37 -22.39 -15.77 -35.07
C PRO A 37 -23.45 -16.35 -34.11
N LYS A 38 -23.07 -16.60 -32.85
CA LYS A 38 -23.89 -17.21 -31.80
C LYS A 38 -24.40 -16.15 -30.85
N GLU A 39 -25.61 -16.34 -30.35
CA GLU A 39 -26.16 -15.49 -29.29
C GLU A 39 -25.57 -15.94 -27.95
N ILE A 40 -24.74 -15.10 -27.33
CA ILE A 40 -24.04 -15.39 -26.07
C ILE A 40 -24.65 -14.54 -24.95
N HIS A 41 -25.11 -15.19 -23.88
CA HIS A 41 -25.57 -14.56 -22.65
C HIS A 41 -24.60 -14.86 -21.52
N LEU A 42 -24.29 -13.85 -20.72
CA LEU A 42 -23.44 -13.97 -19.54
C LEU A 42 -24.31 -13.89 -18.29
N GLU A 43 -24.19 -14.86 -17.39
CA GLU A 43 -24.97 -14.93 -16.15
C GLU A 43 -24.04 -15.07 -14.94
N TRP A 44 -24.38 -14.37 -13.86
CA TRP A 44 -23.64 -14.49 -12.62
C TRP A 44 -24.11 -15.72 -11.84
N VAL A 45 -23.16 -16.49 -11.31
CA VAL A 45 -23.46 -17.59 -10.37
C VAL A 45 -22.68 -17.40 -9.07
N PRO A 46 -23.23 -17.78 -7.92
CA PRO A 46 -22.49 -17.74 -6.66
C PRO A 46 -21.37 -18.78 -6.65
N SER A 47 -20.18 -18.37 -6.19
CA SER A 47 -19.06 -19.29 -5.97
C SER A 47 -19.32 -20.21 -4.76
N HIS A 48 -18.66 -21.37 -4.72
CA HIS A 48 -18.65 -22.31 -3.60
C HIS A 48 -20.01 -22.90 -3.15
N LEU A 49 -21.05 -22.86 -4.00
CA LEU A 49 -22.34 -23.52 -3.73
C LEU A 49 -22.44 -24.95 -4.28
N ASN A 50 -21.31 -25.66 -4.43
CA ASN A 50 -21.26 -27.01 -5.01
C ASN A 50 -21.91 -27.12 -6.40
N LEU A 51 -21.85 -26.06 -7.20
CA LEU A 51 -22.25 -26.12 -8.60
C LEU A 51 -21.18 -26.91 -9.37
N PRO A 52 -21.47 -28.12 -9.89
CA PRO A 52 -20.43 -28.99 -10.44
C PRO A 52 -19.65 -28.33 -11.58
N GLY A 53 -20.33 -27.54 -12.41
CA GLY A 53 -19.70 -26.80 -13.52
C GLY A 53 -18.77 -25.67 -13.05
N ASN A 54 -19.14 -24.91 -12.01
CA ASN A 54 -18.27 -23.84 -11.49
C ASN A 54 -17.06 -24.44 -10.78
N ASN A 55 -17.28 -25.45 -9.94
CA ASN A 55 -16.21 -26.13 -9.24
C ASN A 55 -15.20 -26.75 -10.22
N LEU A 56 -15.68 -27.36 -11.31
CA LEU A 56 -14.81 -27.87 -12.36
C LEU A 56 -14.05 -26.75 -13.08
N ALA A 57 -14.70 -25.61 -13.35
CA ALA A 57 -14.03 -24.46 -13.95
C ALA A 57 -12.92 -23.90 -13.04
N ASP A 58 -13.18 -23.78 -11.74
CA ASP A 58 -12.22 -23.31 -10.73
C ASP A 58 -11.04 -24.29 -10.59
N GLU A 59 -11.32 -25.59 -10.53
CA GLU A 59 -10.30 -26.64 -10.47
C GLU A 59 -9.40 -26.61 -11.70
N LEU A 60 -9.98 -26.49 -12.89
CA LEU A 60 -9.22 -26.38 -14.14
C LEU A 60 -8.39 -25.09 -14.17
N ALA A 61 -8.92 -23.96 -13.71
CA ALA A 61 -8.18 -22.70 -13.61
C ALA A 61 -7.01 -22.79 -12.63
N GLN A 62 -7.18 -23.46 -11.49
CA GLN A 62 -6.12 -23.69 -10.52
C GLN A 62 -5.04 -24.64 -11.07
N ASN A 63 -5.45 -25.71 -11.74
CA ASN A 63 -4.52 -26.65 -12.37
C ASN A 63 -3.70 -25.99 -13.49
N ALA A 64 -4.29 -25.02 -14.21
CA ALA A 64 -3.59 -24.26 -15.23
C ALA A 64 -2.38 -23.47 -14.69
N LEU A 65 -2.35 -23.13 -13.39
CA LEU A 65 -1.20 -22.46 -12.76
C LEU A 65 0.07 -23.33 -12.74
N ASN A 66 -0.08 -24.66 -12.88
CA ASN A 66 1.04 -25.61 -12.88
C ASN A 66 1.49 -26.00 -14.30
N LEU A 67 0.92 -25.41 -15.35
CA LEU A 67 1.34 -25.69 -16.72
C LEU A 67 2.65 -24.97 -17.03
N ASP A 68 3.56 -25.64 -17.74
CA ASP A 68 4.85 -25.07 -18.16
C ASP A 68 4.69 -23.94 -19.20
N ILE A 69 3.53 -23.89 -19.87
CA ILE A 69 3.20 -22.90 -20.89
C ILE A 69 2.39 -21.79 -20.23
N ILE A 70 3.04 -20.66 -19.95
CA ILE A 70 2.37 -19.44 -19.49
C ILE A 70 2.31 -18.49 -20.68
N GLU A 71 1.10 -18.19 -21.16
CA GLU A 71 0.91 -17.08 -22.10
C GLU A 71 1.30 -15.77 -21.40
N ASN A 72 2.31 -15.09 -21.93
CA ASN A 72 2.71 -13.77 -21.46
C ASN A 72 1.71 -12.72 -21.95
N LEU A 73 0.59 -12.61 -21.25
CA LEU A 73 -0.36 -11.55 -21.44
C LEU A 73 0.23 -10.22 -20.92
N PRO A 74 0.13 -9.12 -21.69
CA PRO A 74 0.60 -7.83 -21.22
C PRO A 74 -0.23 -7.38 -20.02
N LEU A 75 0.41 -6.93 -18.95
CA LEU A 75 -0.31 -6.38 -17.81
C LEU A 75 -1.11 -5.14 -18.21
N ASP A 76 -2.29 -4.95 -17.61
CA ASP A 76 -3.03 -3.72 -17.79
C ASP A 76 -2.27 -2.54 -17.15
N TYR A 77 -2.53 -1.33 -17.63
CA TYR A 77 -1.92 -0.12 -17.08
C TYR A 77 -2.15 0.01 -15.56
N SER A 78 -3.33 -0.39 -15.08
CA SER A 78 -3.67 -0.36 -13.66
C SER A 78 -2.76 -1.27 -12.82
N ASP A 79 -2.43 -2.46 -13.33
CA ASP A 79 -1.53 -3.41 -12.67
C ASP A 79 -0.09 -2.90 -12.64
N TYR A 80 0.39 -2.33 -13.76
CA TYR A 80 1.70 -1.67 -13.81
C TYR A 80 1.79 -0.54 -12.77
N LYS A 81 0.74 0.26 -12.64
CA LYS A 81 0.70 1.38 -11.68
C LYS A 81 0.82 0.90 -10.24
N ILE A 82 0.22 -0.24 -9.88
CA ILE A 82 0.35 -0.84 -8.54
C ILE A 82 1.81 -1.24 -8.28
N ASN A 83 2.44 -1.95 -9.23
CA ASN A 83 3.82 -2.39 -9.08
C ASN A 83 4.79 -1.20 -8.99
N ILE A 84 4.62 -0.20 -9.86
CA ILE A 84 5.44 1.03 -9.82
C ILE A 84 5.32 1.72 -8.46
N LYS A 85 4.10 1.89 -7.92
CA LYS A 85 3.90 2.48 -6.59
C LYS A 85 4.61 1.67 -5.51
N LYS A 86 4.55 0.34 -5.56
CA LYS A 86 5.26 -0.55 -4.63
C LYS A 86 6.78 -0.32 -4.70
N GLN A 87 7.35 -0.26 -5.90
CA GLN A 87 8.78 -0.02 -6.09
C GLN A 87 9.21 1.37 -5.59
N ILE A 88 8.39 2.41 -5.83
CA ILE A 88 8.63 3.75 -5.31
C ILE A 88 8.66 3.74 -3.78
N HIS A 89 7.68 3.11 -3.13
CA HIS A 89 7.66 2.99 -1.67
C HIS A 89 8.87 2.22 -1.11
N LEU A 90 9.28 1.13 -1.76
CA LEU A 90 10.46 0.38 -1.34
C LEU A 90 11.74 1.22 -1.45
N LYS A 91 11.91 1.96 -2.54
CA LYS A 91 13.05 2.88 -2.71
C LYS A 91 13.03 3.96 -1.64
N TRP A 92 11.86 4.54 -1.35
CA TRP A 92 11.73 5.59 -0.36
C TRP A 92 12.03 5.09 1.06
N GLN A 93 11.54 3.90 1.41
CA GLN A 93 11.86 3.24 2.68
C GLN A 93 13.36 3.00 2.82
N ARG A 94 14.01 2.47 1.77
CA ARG A 94 15.45 2.25 1.77
C ARG A 94 16.24 3.53 2.00
N GLN A 95 15.91 4.60 1.26
CA GLN A 95 16.54 5.91 1.45
C GLN A 95 16.31 6.46 2.86
N TRP A 96 15.14 6.21 3.44
CA TRP A 96 14.82 6.61 4.80
C TRP A 96 15.68 5.86 5.82
N ASP A 97 15.86 4.56 5.65
CA ASP A 97 16.74 3.75 6.50
C ASP A 97 18.20 4.20 6.36
N GLU A 98 18.71 4.29 5.12
CA GLU A 98 20.10 4.69 4.81
C GLU A 98 20.46 6.08 5.37
N THR A 99 19.55 7.05 5.28
CA THR A 99 19.79 8.42 5.78
C THR A 99 19.87 8.47 7.32
N ASN A 100 19.32 7.47 8.01
CA ASN A 100 19.27 7.40 9.46
C ASN A 100 20.24 6.36 10.05
N GLU A 101 21.18 5.84 9.26
CA GLU A 101 22.18 4.89 9.76
C GLU A 101 23.21 5.54 10.71
N GLY A 102 23.53 4.81 11.77
CA GLY A 102 24.60 5.16 12.71
C GLY A 102 24.38 6.51 13.39
N PRO A 103 25.38 7.43 13.37
CA PRO A 103 25.32 8.69 14.12
C PRO A 103 24.31 9.70 13.55
N ASN A 104 23.74 9.43 12.36
CA ASN A 104 22.80 10.31 11.68
C ASN A 104 21.32 10.00 12.02
N GLU A 105 21.08 9.01 12.88
CA GLU A 105 19.73 8.61 13.26
C GLU A 105 18.93 9.79 13.84
N THR A 106 17.83 10.15 13.18
CA THR A 106 16.95 11.22 13.63
C THR A 106 15.94 10.73 14.68
N ASN A 107 15.48 11.63 15.55
CA ASN A 107 14.43 11.28 16.51
C ASN A 107 13.10 10.90 15.84
N LEU A 108 12.83 11.40 14.63
CA LEU A 108 11.65 10.97 13.88
C LEU A 108 11.78 9.50 13.44
N TYR A 109 12.97 9.05 13.04
CA TYR A 109 13.22 7.66 12.66
C TYR A 109 12.97 6.69 13.81
N LYS A 110 13.45 7.03 15.02
CA LYS A 110 13.20 6.23 16.24
C LYS A 110 11.72 6.01 16.53
N ILE A 111 10.88 7.02 16.25
CA ILE A 111 9.43 6.95 16.47
C ILE A 111 8.71 6.31 15.28
N LYS A 112 9.23 6.50 14.06
CA LYS A 112 8.59 6.08 12.81
C LYS A 112 9.61 5.54 11.79
N PRO A 113 10.14 4.32 12.02
CA PRO A 113 11.12 3.73 11.12
C PRO A 113 10.49 3.29 9.80
N VAL A 114 9.24 2.84 9.82
CA VAL A 114 8.55 2.35 8.61
C VAL A 114 7.67 3.44 8.01
N LEU A 115 7.82 3.77 6.73
CA LEU A 115 7.03 4.75 5.96
C LEU A 115 5.65 4.20 5.53
N LYS A 116 4.83 3.84 6.51
CA LYS A 116 3.40 3.54 6.32
C LYS A 116 2.51 4.67 6.83
N ASN A 117 1.22 4.61 6.49
CA ASN A 117 0.21 5.51 7.07
C ASN A 117 0.38 5.61 8.60
N TRP A 118 0.28 6.82 9.13
CA TRP A 118 0.39 7.10 10.56
C TRP A 118 -0.91 7.74 11.05
N PRO A 119 -1.95 6.96 11.35
CA PRO A 119 -3.28 7.52 11.64
C PRO A 119 -3.30 8.49 12.82
N SER A 120 -2.44 8.26 13.82
CA SER A 120 -2.34 9.08 15.02
C SER A 120 -1.42 10.29 14.87
N SER A 121 -0.90 10.56 13.66
CA SER A 121 0.04 11.65 13.44
C SER A 121 -0.60 13.03 13.49
N ASN A 122 -1.89 13.13 13.14
CA ASN A 122 -2.62 14.37 12.93
C ASN A 122 -3.62 14.67 14.07
N ARG A 123 -3.79 15.96 14.38
CA ARG A 123 -4.70 16.53 15.38
C ARG A 123 -5.54 17.63 14.74
N LYS A 124 -6.75 17.86 15.29
CA LYS A 124 -7.63 18.95 14.82
C LYS A 124 -7.12 20.33 15.24
N ASN A 125 -6.31 20.40 16.29
CA ASN A 125 -5.79 21.65 16.83
C ASN A 125 -4.36 21.93 16.33
N ARG A 126 -4.15 23.10 15.74
CA ARG A 126 -2.85 23.54 15.22
C ARG A 126 -1.76 23.65 16.31
N GLN A 127 -2.12 24.08 17.52
CA GLN A 127 -1.16 24.19 18.63
C GLN A 127 -0.64 22.81 19.03
N GLU A 128 -1.52 21.79 19.06
CA GLU A 128 -1.12 20.40 19.32
C GLU A 128 -0.18 19.87 18.23
N GLU A 129 -0.48 20.12 16.95
CA GLU A 129 0.39 19.74 15.83
C GLU A 129 1.79 20.36 15.93
N VAL A 130 1.87 21.64 16.31
CA VAL A 130 3.15 22.33 16.50
C VAL A 130 3.94 21.72 17.65
N ILE A 131 3.29 21.42 18.77
CA ILE A 131 3.94 20.79 19.93
C ILE A 131 4.44 19.39 19.56
N LEU A 132 3.58 18.55 18.97
CA LEU A 132 3.93 17.19 18.56
C LEU A 132 5.06 17.17 17.53
N THR A 133 5.04 18.07 16.55
CA THR A 133 6.11 18.18 15.54
C THR A 133 7.44 18.55 16.20
N ARG A 134 7.44 19.50 17.14
CA ARG A 134 8.65 19.89 17.87
C ARG A 134 9.19 18.76 18.74
N LEU A 135 8.31 17.98 19.37
CA LEU A 135 8.70 16.79 20.15
C LEU A 135 9.29 15.70 19.26
N ARG A 136 8.61 15.34 18.16
CA ARG A 136 9.04 14.29 17.22
C ARG A 136 10.38 14.59 16.55
N LEU A 137 10.61 15.85 16.19
CA LEU A 137 11.86 16.29 15.56
C LEU A 137 12.92 16.72 16.60
N ASP A 138 12.56 16.75 17.89
CA ASP A 138 13.38 17.26 18.99
C ASP A 138 13.95 18.67 18.74
N THR A 139 13.06 19.54 18.25
CA THR A 139 13.38 20.94 17.89
C THR A 139 12.84 21.96 18.88
N ASN A 140 12.42 21.50 20.06
CA ASN A 140 11.98 22.37 21.13
C ASN A 140 13.12 23.29 21.61
N LEU A 141 12.75 24.41 22.24
CA LEU A 141 13.71 25.44 22.68
C LEU A 141 14.68 24.92 23.74
N LEU A 142 14.24 24.03 24.63
CA LEU A 142 15.07 23.46 25.68
C LEU A 142 16.30 22.76 25.09
N ASN A 143 16.08 21.98 24.02
CA ASN A 143 17.14 21.18 23.41
C ASN A 143 17.91 21.93 22.32
N ARG A 144 17.32 22.97 21.69
CA ARG A 144 17.99 23.73 20.61
C ARG A 144 18.69 25.02 21.03
N LYS A 145 18.40 25.59 22.21
CA LYS A 145 18.99 26.88 22.63
C LYS A 145 20.52 26.92 22.52
N HIS A 146 21.19 25.85 22.92
CA HIS A 146 22.66 25.72 22.87
C HIS A 146 23.23 25.91 21.44
N LYS A 147 22.50 25.48 20.40
CA LYS A 147 22.94 25.64 19.00
C LYS A 147 22.98 27.09 18.53
N PHE A 148 22.16 27.96 19.11
CA PHE A 148 22.10 29.39 18.75
C PHE A 148 23.02 30.25 19.62
N THR A 149 23.39 29.75 20.80
CA THR A 149 24.20 30.48 21.80
C THR A 149 25.66 30.04 21.79
N GLY A 150 25.97 28.87 21.21
CA GLY A 150 27.32 28.29 21.25
C GLY A 150 27.63 27.59 22.58
N ASP A 151 26.67 27.56 23.50
CA ASP A 151 26.82 26.89 24.79
C ASP A 151 26.89 25.36 24.64
N ASN A 152 27.35 24.68 25.69
CA ASN A 152 27.29 23.22 25.78
C ASN A 152 25.82 22.73 25.78
N PHE A 153 25.61 21.49 25.33
CA PHE A 153 24.27 20.90 25.38
C PHE A 153 23.78 20.80 26.84
N PRO A 154 22.48 21.06 27.08
CA PRO A 154 21.92 20.97 28.42
C PRO A 154 21.98 19.53 28.95
N LEU A 155 22.32 19.40 30.23
CA LEU A 155 22.32 18.13 30.96
C LEU A 155 21.11 18.05 31.89
N CYS A 156 20.61 16.83 32.09
CA CYS A 156 19.58 16.55 33.08
C CYS A 156 20.13 16.73 34.50
N GLN A 157 19.40 17.45 35.35
CA GLN A 157 19.84 17.71 36.73
C GLN A 157 19.83 16.44 37.60
N THR A 158 18.95 15.48 37.30
CA THR A 158 18.77 14.24 38.07
C THR A 158 19.84 13.20 37.75
N CYS A 159 20.13 12.96 36.46
CA CYS A 159 20.99 11.85 36.02
C CYS A 159 22.16 12.28 35.13
N GLN A 160 22.36 13.58 34.90
CA GLN A 160 23.50 14.15 34.18
C GLN A 160 23.71 13.66 32.74
N THR A 161 22.67 13.08 32.12
CA THR A 161 22.66 12.75 30.70
C THR A 161 22.23 13.93 29.84
N ARG A 162 22.49 13.88 28.54
CA ARG A 162 22.05 14.91 27.60
C ARG A 162 20.52 15.05 27.62
N LEU A 163 20.05 16.27 27.82
CA LEU A 163 18.62 16.57 27.82
C LEU A 163 18.07 16.48 26.39
N THR A 164 17.07 15.60 26.21
CA THR A 164 16.31 15.43 24.95
C THR A 164 14.83 15.27 25.29
N SER A 165 13.94 15.44 24.30
CA SER A 165 12.50 15.17 24.51
C SER A 165 12.26 13.73 24.96
N ASN A 166 13.00 12.78 24.38
CA ASN A 166 12.92 11.37 24.74
C ASN A 166 13.37 11.14 26.19
N HIS A 167 14.46 11.80 26.59
CA HIS A 167 14.97 11.69 27.94
C HIS A 167 13.96 12.19 28.97
N ILE A 168 13.38 13.39 28.77
CA ILE A 168 12.42 13.98 29.70
C ILE A 168 11.14 13.14 29.81
N LEU A 169 10.67 12.58 28.70
CA LEU A 169 9.35 11.95 28.63
C LEU A 169 9.38 10.44 28.90
N ILE A 170 10.51 9.76 28.65
CA ILE A 170 10.58 8.29 28.59
C ILE A 170 11.75 7.72 29.39
N GLU A 171 12.96 8.28 29.28
CA GLU A 171 14.18 7.62 29.82
C GLU A 171 14.61 8.10 31.20
N CYS A 172 14.26 9.31 31.62
CA CYS A 172 14.70 9.84 32.91
C CYS A 172 14.09 9.03 34.06
N PRO A 173 14.92 8.50 34.98
CA PRO A 173 14.46 7.74 36.14
C PRO A 173 13.67 8.59 37.15
#